data_AF-A0A8H7AR28-F1
#
_entry.id   AF-A0A8H7AR28-F1
#
_cell.length_a   1.000
_cell.length_b   1.000
_cell.length_c   1.000
_cell.angle_alpha   90.00
_cell.angle_beta   90.00
_cell.angle_gamma   90.00
#
_symmetry.space_group_name_H-M   'P 1'
#
loop_
_entity.id
_entity.type
_entity.pdbx_description
1 polymer ?
#
loop_
_entity_poly.entity_id
_entity_poly.type
_entity_poly.pdbx_seq_one_letter_code
_entity_poly.pdbx_strand_id
1 'polypeptide(L)'
;MLRVATSASPSYPLIGECCIFGFELHAAAFVELQLEVPVMAKGAHVILGPVPGPLGRVALGARNREDFSPDPYLSGGGMKETITGLQSVGLQACAKHFILNEQESQRNPSFPNGTMQYSDPLEATIRSVSGNADDRTTHELYLWPFADAVKVELARRLTP
;
A
#
# COMPACT_ATOMS: atom_id res chain seq x y z
N MET A 1 11.19 -3.96 -21.36
CA MET A 1 11.01 -4.93 -20.27
C MET A 1 10.73 -4.15 -18.99
N LEU A 2 9.51 -4.23 -18.44
CA LEU A 2 9.13 -3.57 -17.18
C LEU A 2 9.86 -4.26 -16.02
N ARG A 3 10.48 -3.48 -15.12
CA ARG A 3 11.18 -4.01 -13.94
C ARG A 3 10.54 -3.45 -12.68
N VAL A 4 10.37 -4.29 -11.67
CA VAL A 4 9.74 -3.93 -10.38
C VAL A 4 10.81 -3.96 -9.29
N ALA A 5 10.90 -2.92 -8.47
CA ALA A 5 11.79 -2.92 -7.32
C ALA A 5 11.11 -3.58 -6.12
N THR A 6 11.72 -4.64 -5.59
CA THR A 6 11.34 -5.29 -4.31
C THR A 6 12.49 -5.38 -3.32
N SER A 7 13.70 -4.93 -3.68
CA SER A 7 14.92 -5.17 -2.89
C SER A 7 15.38 -3.96 -2.07
N ALA A 8 15.92 -4.25 -0.89
CA ALA A 8 16.39 -3.29 0.11
C ALA A 8 17.40 -2.27 -0.46
N SER A 9 17.06 -0.99 -0.36
CA SER A 9 17.95 0.17 -0.37
C SER A 9 18.12 0.64 1.10
N PRO A 10 18.71 1.81 1.43
CA PRO A 10 18.84 2.22 2.84
C PRO A 10 17.50 2.09 3.59
N SER A 11 17.56 1.71 4.87
CA SER A 11 16.37 1.59 5.71
C SER A 11 15.84 2.99 6.02
N TYR A 12 14.91 3.49 5.22
CA TYR A 12 14.12 4.67 5.55
C TYR A 12 13.04 4.27 6.56
N PRO A 13 12.63 5.16 7.48
CA PRO A 13 11.51 4.86 8.40
C PRO A 13 10.29 4.42 7.58
N LEU A 14 9.54 3.42 8.07
CA LEU A 14 8.28 3.00 7.44
C LEU A 14 7.33 4.21 7.44
N ILE A 15 6.99 4.67 6.23
CA ILE A 15 6.68 6.09 5.95
C ILE A 15 5.28 6.49 6.40
N GLY A 16 4.31 5.56 6.36
CA GLY A 16 2.89 5.84 6.59
C GLY A 16 2.62 6.56 7.92
N GLU A 17 3.05 5.99 9.04
CA GLU A 17 2.83 6.60 10.37
C GLU A 17 3.68 7.87 10.61
N CYS A 18 4.88 7.98 10.01
CA CYS A 18 5.72 9.15 10.19
C CYS A 18 5.10 10.42 9.59
N CYS A 19 4.29 10.29 8.55
CA CYS A 19 3.57 11.41 7.94
C CYS A 19 2.36 11.91 8.77
N ILE A 20 1.92 11.17 9.80
CA ILE A 20 0.82 11.60 10.70
C ILE A 20 1.31 12.65 11.69
N PHE A 21 2.51 12.48 12.23
CA PHE A 21 2.99 13.28 13.36
C PHE A 21 3.40 14.71 12.99
N GLY A 22 3.53 15.02 11.71
CA GLY A 22 3.56 16.39 11.20
C GLY A 22 2.48 16.52 10.14
N PHE A 23 1.47 17.36 10.37
CA PHE A 23 0.41 17.73 9.41
C PHE A 23 0.94 18.39 8.11
N GLU A 24 2.19 18.16 7.73
CA GLU A 24 2.83 18.68 6.52
C GLU A 24 2.71 17.64 5.42
N LEU A 25 1.64 17.75 4.62
CA LEU A 25 1.46 17.03 3.35
C LEU A 25 2.68 17.14 2.42
N HIS A 26 3.48 18.20 2.54
CA HIS A 26 4.74 18.38 1.81
C HIS A 26 5.83 17.38 2.21
N ALA A 27 5.83 16.88 3.44
CA ALA A 27 6.86 15.95 3.93
C ALA A 27 6.69 14.53 3.36
N ALA A 28 5.45 14.09 3.08
CA ALA A 28 5.18 12.78 2.48
C ALA A 28 5.84 12.65 1.10
N ALA A 29 5.67 13.68 0.26
CA ALA A 29 6.34 13.76 -1.04
C ALA A 29 7.88 13.82 -0.90
N PHE A 30 8.40 14.52 0.12
CA PHE A 30 9.85 14.69 0.33
C PHE A 30 10.56 13.42 0.83
N VAL A 31 9.92 12.63 1.69
CA VAL A 31 10.48 11.36 2.20
C VAL A 31 10.48 10.28 1.12
N GLU A 32 9.45 10.25 0.26
CA GLU A 32 9.42 9.32 -0.87
C GLU A 32 10.32 9.74 -2.03
N LEU A 33 10.59 11.04 -2.18
CA LEU A 33 11.61 11.56 -3.10
C LEU A 33 13.00 10.93 -2.82
N GLN A 34 13.29 10.62 -1.56
CA GLN A 34 14.55 10.00 -1.15
C GLN A 34 14.66 8.52 -1.57
N LEU A 35 13.53 7.85 -1.83
CA LEU A 35 13.48 6.47 -2.34
C LEU A 35 13.69 6.41 -3.87
N GLU A 36 13.60 7.53 -4.58
CA GLU A 36 13.60 7.57 -6.05
C GLU A 36 14.97 7.23 -6.65
N VAL A 37 16.04 7.85 -6.14
CA VAL A 37 17.40 7.69 -6.66
C VAL A 37 17.85 6.21 -6.57
N PRO A 38 17.65 5.50 -5.45
CA PRO A 38 17.97 4.08 -5.36
C PRO A 38 17.10 3.19 -6.27
N VAL A 39 15.81 3.51 -6.44
CA VAL A 39 14.89 2.68 -7.24
C VAL A 39 15.19 2.81 -8.73
N MET A 40 15.42 4.03 -9.21
CA MET A 40 15.84 4.28 -10.59
C MET A 40 17.23 3.71 -10.87
N ALA A 41 18.17 3.80 -9.91
CA ALA A 41 19.50 3.19 -10.04
C ALA A 41 19.43 1.66 -10.18
N LYS A 42 18.42 1.01 -9.60
CA LYS A 42 18.14 -0.43 -9.78
C LYS A 42 17.45 -0.76 -11.11
N GLY A 43 17.13 0.25 -11.92
CA GLY A 43 16.44 0.11 -13.20
C GLY A 43 14.98 -0.31 -13.07
N ALA A 44 14.36 -0.08 -11.91
CA ALA A 44 12.94 -0.34 -11.71
C ALA A 44 12.09 0.79 -12.29
N HIS A 45 10.92 0.40 -12.81
CA HIS A 45 9.97 1.27 -13.49
C HIS A 45 8.71 1.49 -12.63
N VAL A 46 8.42 0.55 -11.72
CA VAL A 46 7.24 0.55 -10.86
C VAL A 46 7.68 0.43 -9.41
N ILE A 47 7.14 1.29 -8.55
CA ILE A 47 7.23 1.21 -7.10
C ILE A 47 5.95 0.54 -6.58
N LEU A 48 6.14 -0.45 -5.71
CA LEU A 48 5.04 -1.12 -5.01
C LEU A 48 4.61 -0.30 -3.79
N GLY A 49 4.01 0.85 -4.03
CA GLY A 49 3.50 1.80 -3.04
C GLY A 49 2.87 3.00 -3.75
N PRO A 50 2.07 3.81 -3.06
CA PRO A 50 1.80 3.84 -1.61
C PRO A 50 0.79 2.81 -1.11
N VAL A 51 0.62 2.75 0.22
CA VAL A 51 -0.32 1.84 0.88
C VAL A 51 -1.40 2.62 1.64
N PRO A 52 -2.66 2.64 1.17
CA PRO A 52 -3.82 3.13 1.96
C PRO A 52 -4.63 2.00 2.65
N GLY A 53 -4.15 0.75 2.56
CA GLY A 53 -4.89 -0.45 2.95
C GLY A 53 -3.92 -1.54 3.41
N PRO A 54 -3.84 -1.87 4.71
CA PRO A 54 -4.86 -1.71 5.75
C PRO A 54 -5.11 -0.25 6.17
N LEU A 55 -6.38 0.15 6.25
CA LEU A 55 -6.76 1.48 6.75
C LEU A 55 -6.52 1.55 8.27
N GLY A 56 -6.52 0.42 8.98
CA GLY A 56 -6.24 0.38 10.41
C GLY A 56 -7.49 0.12 11.26
N ARG A 57 -8.43 -0.68 10.73
CA ARG A 57 -9.59 -1.18 11.49
C ARG A 57 -9.17 -1.87 12.79
N VAL A 58 -8.06 -2.62 12.75
CA VAL A 58 -7.51 -3.34 13.90
C VAL A 58 -6.29 -2.58 14.37
N ALA A 59 -6.31 -1.99 15.58
CA ALA A 59 -5.18 -1.21 16.11
C ALA A 59 -3.86 -2.02 16.19
N LEU A 60 -3.95 -3.34 16.39
CA LEU A 60 -2.81 -4.25 16.41
C LEU A 60 -2.46 -4.83 15.02
N GLY A 61 -3.00 -4.25 13.94
CA GLY A 61 -2.70 -4.64 12.57
C GLY A 61 -1.22 -4.42 12.27
N ALA A 62 -0.51 -5.50 11.94
CA ALA A 62 0.95 -5.44 11.79
C ALA A 62 1.42 -4.54 10.63
N ARG A 63 0.54 -4.25 9.67
CA ARG A 63 0.84 -3.44 8.47
C ARG A 63 0.22 -2.05 8.49
N ASN A 64 -0.43 -1.64 9.59
CA ASN A 64 -0.97 -0.29 9.72
C ASN A 64 0.11 0.79 9.63
N ARG A 65 1.38 0.45 9.95
CA ARG A 65 2.51 1.37 9.84
C ARG A 65 2.91 1.68 8.39
N GLU A 66 2.48 0.86 7.44
CA GLU A 66 2.65 1.14 6.01
C GLU A 66 1.62 2.17 5.52
N ASP A 67 0.49 2.31 6.23
CA ASP A 67 -0.60 3.21 5.92
C ASP A 67 -0.43 4.60 6.56
N PHE A 68 -1.07 5.59 5.95
CA PHE A 68 -1.06 6.96 6.40
C PHE A 68 -1.93 7.17 7.62
N SER A 69 -3.15 6.63 7.69
CA SER A 69 -4.08 6.92 8.78
C SER A 69 -5.35 6.06 8.73
N PRO A 70 -5.98 5.75 9.88
CA PRO A 70 -7.36 5.24 9.89
C PRO A 70 -8.42 6.22 9.38
N ASP A 71 -8.07 7.48 9.17
CA ASP A 71 -8.98 8.45 8.55
C ASP A 71 -8.89 8.39 7.01
N PRO A 72 -9.99 8.10 6.30
CA PRO A 72 -9.98 7.97 4.84
C PRO A 72 -9.61 9.26 4.11
N TYR A 73 -9.93 10.42 4.71
CA TYR A 73 -9.63 11.72 4.12
C TYR A 73 -8.13 12.03 4.21
N LEU A 74 -7.51 11.80 5.37
CA LEU A 74 -6.08 11.95 5.57
C LEU A 74 -5.29 10.97 4.70
N SER A 75 -5.73 9.70 4.63
CA SER A 75 -5.09 8.69 3.78
C SER A 75 -5.26 8.95 2.29
N GLY A 76 -6.39 9.52 1.86
CA GLY A 76 -6.57 10.02 0.49
C GLY A 76 -5.62 11.16 0.15
N GLY A 77 -5.46 12.12 1.07
CA GLY A 77 -4.52 13.25 0.92
C GLY A 77 -3.06 12.78 0.82
N GLY A 78 -2.62 11.91 1.73
CA GLY A 78 -1.28 11.33 1.71
C GLY A 78 -1.00 10.57 0.41
N MET A 79 -1.94 9.72 0.00
CA MET A 79 -1.77 8.94 -1.23
C MET A 79 -1.72 9.81 -2.49
N LYS A 80 -2.51 10.88 -2.56
CA LYS A 80 -2.48 11.82 -3.68
C LYS A 80 -1.11 12.47 -3.85
N GLU A 81 -0.55 13.01 -2.77
CA GLU A 81 0.75 13.70 -2.80
C GLU A 81 1.88 12.72 -3.12
N THR A 82 1.86 11.52 -2.53
CA THR A 82 2.80 10.43 -2.86
C THR A 82 2.78 10.09 -4.35
N ILE A 83 1.61 9.77 -4.90
CA ILE A 83 1.50 9.33 -6.30
C ILE A 83 2.00 10.44 -7.23
N THR A 84 1.66 11.69 -6.91
CA THR A 84 2.12 12.86 -7.67
C THR A 84 3.64 12.99 -7.63
N GLY A 85 4.26 12.85 -6.45
CA GLY A 85 5.72 12.86 -6.29
C GLY A 85 6.40 11.76 -7.12
N LEU A 86 6.00 10.50 -6.93
CA LEU A 86 6.56 9.36 -7.65
C LEU A 86 6.42 9.47 -9.17
N GLN A 87 5.26 9.92 -9.65
CA GLN A 87 5.02 10.06 -11.09
C GLN A 87 5.75 11.25 -11.69
N SER A 88 6.01 12.31 -10.92
CA SER A 88 6.76 13.49 -11.40
C SER A 88 8.18 13.16 -11.85
N VAL A 89 8.78 12.10 -11.29
CA VAL A 89 10.13 11.64 -11.63
C VAL A 89 10.15 10.48 -12.63
N GLY A 90 9.00 10.15 -13.20
CA GLY A 90 8.87 9.11 -14.23
C GLY A 90 8.77 7.67 -13.69
N LEU A 91 8.54 7.50 -12.38
CA LEU A 91 8.24 6.20 -11.77
C LEU A 91 6.72 5.96 -11.72
N GLN A 92 6.30 4.72 -11.92
CA GLN A 92 4.89 4.36 -11.78
C GLN A 92 4.59 3.95 -10.34
N ALA A 93 3.65 4.64 -9.71
CA ALA A 93 3.11 4.26 -8.41
C ALA A 93 2.13 3.09 -8.52
N CYS A 94 2.00 2.30 -7.45
CA CYS A 94 1.08 1.17 -7.35
C CYS A 94 0.36 1.22 -6.00
N ALA A 95 -0.89 1.69 -6.01
CA ALA A 95 -1.74 1.72 -4.83
C ALA A 95 -2.11 0.29 -4.41
N LYS A 96 -1.83 -0.08 -3.15
CA LYS A 96 -2.11 -1.41 -2.59
C LYS A 96 -2.51 -1.31 -1.11
N HIS A 97 -3.21 -2.24 -0.51
CA HIS A 97 -3.76 -3.48 -1.06
C HIS A 97 -5.24 -3.24 -1.29
N PHE A 98 -5.65 -3.29 -2.55
CA PHE A 98 -7.04 -3.17 -2.93
C PHE A 98 -7.72 -4.55 -2.75
N ILE A 99 -8.68 -4.76 -1.85
CA ILE A 99 -9.19 -3.91 -0.76
C ILE A 99 -9.51 -4.81 0.46
N LEU A 100 -9.78 -4.21 1.63
CA LEU A 100 -10.21 -4.90 2.87
C LEU A 100 -9.18 -5.87 3.47
N ASN A 101 -7.89 -5.69 3.17
CA ASN A 101 -6.80 -6.45 3.80
C ASN A 101 -6.39 -5.83 5.15
N GLU A 102 -7.29 -5.87 6.13
CA GLU A 102 -7.13 -5.21 7.44
C GLU A 102 -6.38 -6.04 8.50
N GLN A 103 -6.11 -7.32 8.22
CA GLN A 103 -5.44 -8.21 9.17
C GLN A 103 -4.47 -9.16 8.47
N GLU A 104 -3.35 -9.44 9.13
CA GLU A 104 -2.37 -10.42 8.64
C GLU A 104 -2.77 -11.86 8.96
N SER A 105 -3.49 -12.05 10.07
CA SER A 105 -4.00 -13.36 10.48
C SER A 105 -4.89 -13.95 9.41
N GLN A 106 -4.51 -15.13 8.91
CA GLN A 106 -5.25 -15.86 7.88
C GLN A 106 -5.39 -15.08 6.55
N ARG A 107 -4.47 -14.15 6.22
CA ARG A 107 -4.47 -13.48 4.90
C ARG A 107 -4.18 -14.47 3.76
N ASN A 108 -3.28 -15.41 4.00
CA ASN A 108 -2.96 -16.50 3.09
C ASN A 108 -3.69 -17.78 3.52
N PRO A 109 -4.01 -18.69 2.59
CA PRO A 109 -4.55 -19.98 2.96
C PRO A 109 -3.55 -20.75 3.83
N SER A 110 -4.07 -21.47 4.81
CA SER A 110 -3.28 -22.29 5.73
C SER A 110 -3.73 -23.73 5.67
N PHE A 111 -2.79 -24.64 5.89
CA PHE A 111 -3.07 -26.07 5.99
C PHE A 111 -3.40 -26.42 7.45
N PRO A 112 -4.12 -27.53 7.72
CA PRO A 112 -4.57 -27.90 9.06
C PRO A 112 -3.44 -28.01 10.11
N ASN A 113 -2.20 -28.21 9.66
CA ASN A 113 -0.99 -28.27 10.48
C ASN A 113 -0.32 -26.90 10.75
N GLY A 114 -0.95 -25.79 10.35
CA GLY A 114 -0.42 -24.44 10.55
C GLY A 114 0.77 -24.07 9.64
N THR A 115 1.13 -24.94 8.69
CA THR A 115 2.19 -24.65 7.73
C THR A 115 1.64 -23.84 6.54
N MET A 116 2.50 -23.03 5.93
CA MET A 116 2.20 -22.32 4.67
C MET A 116 2.56 -23.15 3.42
N GLN A 117 2.78 -24.47 3.58
CA GLN A 117 3.34 -25.32 2.54
C GLN A 117 2.26 -26.22 1.94
N TYR A 118 2.10 -26.13 0.62
CA TYR A 118 1.21 -26.99 -0.16
C TYR A 118 1.61 -28.46 0.02
N SER A 119 0.96 -29.15 0.95
CA SER A 119 1.27 -30.53 1.33
C SER A 119 0.44 -31.56 0.55
N ASP A 120 -0.85 -31.31 0.33
CA ASP A 120 -1.76 -32.32 -0.20
C ASP A 120 -3.01 -31.71 -0.87
N PRO A 121 -3.33 -32.06 -2.13
CA PRO A 121 -4.56 -31.63 -2.82
C PRO A 121 -5.87 -32.21 -2.22
N LEU A 122 -5.81 -33.18 -1.31
CA LEU A 122 -6.96 -33.78 -0.61
C LEU A 122 -7.19 -33.21 0.80
N GLU A 123 -6.25 -32.43 1.33
CA GLU A 123 -6.31 -31.89 2.68
C GLU A 123 -7.10 -30.57 2.69
N ALA A 124 -8.08 -30.45 3.58
CA ALA A 124 -8.98 -29.29 3.64
C ALA A 124 -8.19 -28.02 3.95
N THR A 125 -7.93 -27.22 2.91
CA THR A 125 -7.27 -25.92 3.04
C THR A 125 -8.20 -24.94 3.75
N ILE A 126 -7.72 -24.33 4.84
CA ILE A 126 -8.40 -23.18 5.44
C ILE A 126 -8.15 -22.01 4.50
N ARG A 127 -9.21 -21.50 3.87
CA ARG A 127 -9.12 -20.38 2.93
C ARG A 127 -8.65 -19.10 3.63
N SER A 128 -8.20 -18.14 2.82
CA SER A 128 -7.94 -16.78 3.29
C SER A 128 -9.19 -16.16 3.92
N VAL A 129 -8.96 -15.26 4.87
CA VAL A 129 -10.04 -14.50 5.53
C VAL A 129 -10.83 -13.69 4.50
N SER A 130 -12.16 -13.68 4.65
CA SER A 130 -13.05 -12.87 3.82
C SER A 130 -13.25 -11.50 4.47
N GLY A 131 -12.86 -10.43 3.77
CA GLY A 131 -13.19 -9.07 4.14
C GLY A 131 -14.64 -8.76 3.77
N ASN A 132 -15.57 -8.97 4.70
CA ASN A 132 -16.99 -8.68 4.47
C ASN A 132 -17.33 -7.29 5.02
N ALA A 133 -17.72 -6.37 4.15
CA ALA A 133 -18.20 -5.04 4.49
C ALA A 133 -19.46 -4.72 3.70
N ASP A 134 -20.35 -3.89 4.25
CA ASP A 134 -21.48 -3.35 3.50
C ASP A 134 -21.03 -2.32 2.46
N ASP A 135 -21.91 -2.03 1.50
CA ASP A 135 -21.63 -1.15 0.37
C ASP A 135 -21.28 0.27 0.81
N ARG A 136 -21.99 0.79 1.82
CA ARG A 136 -21.78 2.13 2.34
C ARG A 136 -20.42 2.24 3.03
N THR A 137 -20.09 1.31 3.93
CA THR A 137 -18.78 1.25 4.58
C THR A 137 -17.66 1.13 3.55
N THR A 138 -17.86 0.36 2.49
CA THR A 138 -16.86 0.21 1.43
C THR A 138 -16.62 1.54 0.73
N HIS A 139 -17.68 2.25 0.32
CA HIS A 139 -17.55 3.50 -0.43
C HIS A 139 -17.12 4.71 0.41
N GLU A 140 -17.62 4.82 1.65
CA GLU A 140 -17.36 5.98 2.51
C GLU A 140 -16.01 5.89 3.26
N LEU A 141 -15.49 4.68 3.49
CA LEU A 141 -14.22 4.48 4.21
C LEU A 141 -13.13 3.89 3.31
N TYR A 142 -13.22 2.61 2.97
CA TYR A 142 -12.08 1.88 2.40
C TYR A 142 -11.76 2.26 0.96
N LEU A 143 -12.76 2.65 0.17
CA LEU A 143 -12.59 2.99 -1.24
C LEU A 143 -12.17 4.46 -1.44
N TRP A 144 -12.41 5.31 -0.44
CA TRP A 144 -12.17 6.74 -0.54
C TRP A 144 -10.72 7.10 -0.90
N PRO A 145 -9.68 6.54 -0.24
CA PRO A 145 -8.31 6.83 -0.63
C PRO A 145 -8.05 6.38 -2.07
N PHE A 146 -8.50 5.19 -2.46
CA PHE A 146 -8.29 4.68 -3.82
C PHE A 146 -8.98 5.54 -4.89
N ALA A 147 -10.13 6.14 -4.58
CA ALA A 147 -10.76 7.11 -5.46
C ALA A 147 -9.85 8.33 -5.69
N ASP A 148 -9.19 8.83 -4.64
CA ASP A 148 -8.24 9.94 -4.76
C ASP A 148 -6.96 9.54 -5.52
N ALA A 149 -6.48 8.30 -5.36
CA ALA A 149 -5.39 7.76 -6.17
C ALA A 149 -5.73 7.73 -7.67
N VAL A 150 -6.95 7.28 -8.01
CA VAL A 150 -7.41 7.25 -9.41
C VAL A 150 -7.57 8.66 -9.98
N LYS A 151 -8.04 9.63 -9.17
CA LYS A 151 -8.16 11.04 -9.60
C LYS A 151 -6.83 11.67 -9.99
N VAL A 152 -5.70 11.25 -9.41
CA VAL A 152 -4.36 11.68 -9.81
C VAL A 152 -3.69 10.77 -10.83
N GLU A 153 -4.51 9.98 -11.53
CA GLU A 153 -4.07 9.12 -12.63
C GLU A 153 -2.96 8.16 -12.19
N LEU A 154 -3.24 7.38 -11.14
CA LEU A 154 -2.37 6.30 -10.69
C LEU A 154 -1.81 5.47 -11.86
N ALA A 155 -0.52 5.17 -11.79
CA ALA A 155 0.28 4.47 -12.79
C ALA A 155 0.49 5.22 -14.12
N ARG A 156 0.15 6.52 -14.19
CA ARG A 156 0.53 7.37 -15.31
C ARG A 156 2.03 7.59 -15.31
N ARG A 157 2.68 7.13 -16.37
CA ARG A 157 4.06 7.49 -16.66
C ARG A 157 4.07 8.89 -17.28
N LEU A 158 4.45 9.90 -16.51
CA LEU A 158 4.80 11.20 -17.08
C LEU A 158 6.15 11.02 -17.77
N THR A 159 6.13 10.82 -19.09
CA THR A 159 7.33 11.01 -19.90
C THR A 159 7.55 12.53 -20.04
N PRO A 160 8.79 13.04 -19.97
CA PRO A 160 9.08 14.35 -20.52
C PRO A 160 8.79 14.41 -22.03
#